data_AF-A0A401NWN2-F1
#
_entry.id   AF-A0A401NWN2-F1
#
_cell.length_a   1.000
_cell.length_b   1.000
_cell.length_c   1.000
_cell.angle_alpha   90.00
_cell.angle_beta   90.00
_cell.angle_gamma   90.00
#
_symmetry.space_group_name_H-M   'P 1'
#
loop_
_entity.id
_entity.type
_entity.pdbx_description
1 polymer ?
#
loop_
_entity_poly.entity_id
_entity_poly.type
_entity_poly.pdbx_seq_one_letter_code
_entity_poly.pdbx_strand_id
1 'polypeptide(L)'
;MVSILPQSSSSSPCIHFFTATPDPTRSIFKPFIFVDNVKPVPKTQSPSFGDEDPAKQQPRFQNRPDRRHELYQAHQCARSLMKAEEEPGQKLWQTMLDLEKQGVEAMQDILKCEGPVDPSEVVDLFYDCVDTEIKFYK
;
A
#
# COMPACT_ATOMS: atom_id res chain seq x y z
N MET A 1 -3.48 3.12 -9.25
CA MET A 1 -2.63 1.93 -9.46
C MET A 1 -1.86 2.13 -10.74
N VAL A 2 -0.58 1.76 -10.75
CA VAL A 2 0.26 1.74 -11.96
C VAL A 2 0.85 0.33 -12.07
N SER A 3 1.08 -0.18 -13.27
CA SER A 3 1.71 -1.49 -13.48
C SER A 3 2.76 -1.41 -14.59
N ILE A 4 3.83 -2.19 -14.43
CA ILE A 4 4.88 -2.39 -15.41
C ILE A 4 4.78 -3.84 -15.89
N LEU A 5 4.56 -4.02 -17.18
CA LEU A 5 4.37 -5.32 -17.84
C LEU A 5 5.51 -5.55 -18.84
N PRO A 6 6.52 -6.37 -18.52
CA PRO A 6 7.60 -6.70 -19.46
C PRO A 6 7.04 -7.35 -20.74
N GLN A 7 7.52 -6.90 -21.91
CA GLN A 7 7.03 -7.37 -23.21
C GLN A 7 7.81 -8.57 -23.79
N SER A 8 9.02 -8.82 -23.30
CA SER A 8 9.87 -9.92 -23.75
C SER A 8 9.47 -11.25 -23.12
N SER A 9 9.76 -12.36 -23.81
CA SER A 9 9.63 -13.74 -23.30
C SER A 9 10.59 -14.08 -22.15
N SER A 10 11.16 -13.07 -21.48
CA SER A 10 12.04 -13.24 -20.32
C SER A 10 11.20 -13.53 -19.08
N SER A 11 11.79 -14.21 -18.11
CA SER A 11 11.20 -14.54 -16.81
C SER A 11 10.98 -13.33 -15.89
N SER A 12 10.97 -12.11 -16.44
CA SER A 12 10.85 -10.87 -15.68
C SER A 12 9.45 -10.74 -15.07
N PRO A 13 9.32 -10.31 -13.80
CA PRO A 13 8.03 -10.21 -13.13
C PRO A 13 7.20 -9.03 -13.67
N CYS A 14 5.88 -9.15 -13.57
CA CYS A 14 5.00 -7.99 -13.61
C CYS A 14 5.05 -7.27 -12.27
N ILE A 15 5.24 -5.95 -12.28
CA ILE A 15 5.33 -5.14 -11.07
C ILE A 15 4.12 -4.22 -11.00
N HIS A 16 3.42 -4.25 -9.87
CA HIS A 16 2.24 -3.45 -9.60
C HIS A 16 2.51 -2.47 -8.47
N PHE A 17 1.93 -1.29 -8.55
CA PHE A 17 2.06 -0.26 -7.53
C PHE A 17 0.69 0.17 -7.01
N PHE A 18 0.53 0.05 -5.69
CA PHE A 18 -0.70 0.41 -4.97
C PHE A 18 -0.41 1.47 -3.90
N THR A 19 -1.28 2.47 -3.81
CA THR A 19 -1.29 3.36 -2.63
C THR A 19 -2.03 2.70 -1.46
N ALA A 20 -3.01 1.85 -1.75
CA ALA A 20 -3.89 1.18 -0.78
C ALA A 20 -4.61 2.17 0.16
N THR A 21 -4.88 3.36 -0.34
CA THR A 21 -5.61 4.44 0.33
C THR A 21 -6.52 5.15 -0.68
N PRO A 22 -7.62 5.80 -0.23
CA PRO A 22 -8.55 6.48 -1.14
C PRO A 22 -8.00 7.75 -1.82
N ASP A 23 -7.00 8.41 -1.23
CA ASP A 23 -6.40 9.65 -1.75
C ASP A 23 -4.93 9.40 -2.12
N PRO A 24 -4.64 9.15 -3.41
CA PRO A 24 -3.28 8.86 -3.86
C PRO A 24 -2.33 10.06 -3.78
N THR A 25 -2.84 11.29 -3.58
CA THR A 25 -1.99 12.50 -3.52
C THR A 25 -1.22 12.66 -2.21
N ARG A 26 -1.46 11.77 -1.25
CA ARG A 26 -0.98 11.87 0.13
C ARG A 26 -0.43 10.55 0.67
N SER A 27 -0.31 9.55 -0.19
CA SER A 27 0.24 8.25 0.11
C SER A 27 1.21 7.87 -0.98
N ILE A 28 2.09 6.93 -0.69
CA ILE A 28 3.11 6.48 -1.64
C ILE A 28 2.68 5.22 -2.37
N PHE A 29 3.17 5.08 -3.59
CA PHE A 29 3.10 3.88 -4.41
C PHE A 29 3.99 2.79 -3.82
N LYS A 30 3.35 1.71 -3.36
CA LYS A 30 4.01 0.55 -2.76
C LYS A 30 4.09 -0.55 -3.79
N PRO A 31 5.28 -1.10 -4.07
CA PRO A 31 5.43 -2.17 -5.03
C PRO A 31 4.78 -3.46 -4.53
N PHE A 32 4.30 -4.26 -5.48
CA PHE A 32 3.65 -5.54 -5.28
C PHE A 32 3.92 -6.41 -6.50
N ILE A 33 4.32 -7.65 -6.26
CA ILE A 33 4.57 -8.65 -7.31
C ILE A 33 3.71 -9.86 -6.99
N PHE A 34 2.99 -10.39 -7.99
CA PHE A 34 2.27 -11.64 -7.82
C PHE A 34 3.27 -12.79 -7.81
N VAL A 35 3.38 -13.46 -6.66
CA VAL A 35 4.20 -14.65 -6.44
C VAL A 35 3.40 -15.72 -5.69
N ASP A 36 3.91 -16.94 -5.67
CA ASP A 36 3.32 -18.01 -4.87
C ASP A 36 3.30 -17.62 -3.38
N ASN A 37 2.25 -18.07 -2.67
CA ASN A 37 2.05 -17.84 -1.23
C ASN A 37 1.95 -16.36 -0.83
N VAL A 38 1.45 -15.49 -1.72
CA VAL A 38 1.19 -14.09 -1.38
C VAL A 38 0.30 -13.99 -0.14
N LYS A 39 0.73 -13.17 0.83
CA LYS A 39 0.00 -13.01 2.09
C LYS A 39 -0.96 -11.83 2.02
N PRO A 40 -2.18 -11.96 2.56
CA PRO A 40 -3.04 -10.80 2.77
C PRO A 40 -2.34 -9.79 3.68
N VAL A 41 -2.59 -8.49 3.45
CA VAL A 41 -2.12 -7.40 4.32
C VAL A 41 -3.31 -6.82 5.08
N PRO A 42 -3.58 -7.27 6.33
CA PRO A 42 -4.77 -6.84 7.09
C PRO A 42 -4.84 -5.32 7.32
N LYS A 43 -3.68 -4.65 7.34
CA LYS A 43 -3.55 -3.19 7.53
C LYS A 43 -4.18 -2.37 6.40
N THR A 44 -4.43 -3.01 5.25
CA THR A 44 -5.12 -2.43 4.09
C THR A 44 -6.50 -3.06 3.84
N GLN A 45 -7.02 -3.84 4.80
CA GLN A 45 -8.32 -4.50 4.69
C GLN A 45 -9.35 -3.83 5.59
N SER A 46 -10.53 -3.59 5.03
CA SER A 46 -11.67 -3.10 5.82
C SER A 46 -11.97 -4.09 6.97
N PRO A 47 -12.29 -3.60 8.18
CA PRO A 47 -12.72 -4.47 9.26
C PRO A 47 -13.86 -5.40 8.83
N SER A 48 -13.81 -6.65 9.26
CA SER A 48 -14.91 -7.60 9.06
C SER A 48 -15.96 -7.39 10.15
N PHE A 49 -17.22 -7.26 9.75
CA PHE A 49 -18.36 -7.18 10.66
C PHE A 49 -19.14 -8.50 10.74
N GLY A 50 -18.61 -9.59 10.17
CA GLY A 50 -19.26 -10.91 10.22
C GLY A 50 -20.69 -10.85 9.69
N ASP A 51 -21.64 -11.43 10.43
CA ASP A 51 -23.07 -11.40 10.13
C ASP A 51 -23.75 -10.09 10.59
N GLU A 52 -23.08 -9.31 11.42
CA GLU A 52 -23.52 -7.97 11.82
C GLU A 52 -23.26 -6.91 10.76
N ASP A 53 -22.63 -7.28 9.64
CA ASP A 53 -22.39 -6.35 8.54
C ASP A 53 -23.73 -5.81 8.01
N PRO A 54 -23.93 -4.47 8.00
CA PRO A 54 -25.17 -3.85 7.50
C PRO A 54 -25.53 -4.24 6.07
N ALA A 55 -24.55 -4.63 5.25
CA ALA A 55 -24.79 -5.10 3.89
C ALA A 55 -25.41 -6.51 3.85
N LYS A 56 -25.26 -7.31 4.91
CA LYS A 56 -25.82 -8.66 5.07
C LYS A 56 -27.15 -8.69 5.81
N GLN A 57 -27.45 -7.69 6.63
CA GLN A 57 -28.71 -7.59 7.38
C GLN A 57 -29.90 -7.16 6.52
N GLN A 58 -31.12 -7.48 6.97
CA GLN A 58 -32.37 -6.98 6.36
C GLN A 58 -33.20 -6.19 7.38
N PRO A 59 -33.64 -4.96 7.06
CA PRO A 59 -33.30 -4.18 5.87
C PRO A 59 -31.79 -3.83 5.79
N ARG A 60 -31.23 -3.70 4.58
CA ARG A 60 -29.80 -3.42 4.40
C ARG A 60 -29.44 -1.98 4.77
N PHE A 61 -28.18 -1.78 5.16
CA PHE A 61 -27.54 -0.47 5.37
C PHE A 61 -28.23 0.45 6.40
N GLN A 62 -28.84 -0.13 7.45
CA GLN A 62 -29.49 0.65 8.52
C GLN A 62 -28.50 1.50 9.33
N ASN A 63 -27.25 1.04 9.42
CA ASN A 63 -26.13 1.76 10.03
C ASN A 63 -24.94 1.80 9.06
N ARG A 64 -24.00 2.71 9.35
CA ARG A 64 -22.78 2.93 8.57
C ARG A 64 -21.56 2.78 9.48
N PRO A 65 -21.09 1.54 9.73
CA PRO A 65 -19.94 1.32 10.57
C PRO A 65 -18.68 1.90 9.92
N ASP A 66 -17.68 2.19 10.74
CA ASP A 66 -16.40 2.69 10.25
C ASP A 66 -15.63 1.57 9.53
N ARG A 67 -15.57 1.67 8.20
CA ARG A 67 -14.90 0.70 7.33
C ARG A 67 -13.43 1.01 7.06
N ARG A 68 -12.89 2.09 7.65
CA ARG A 68 -11.51 2.51 7.42
C ARG A 68 -10.55 1.47 8.01
N HIS A 69 -9.67 0.94 7.18
CA HIS A 69 -8.57 0.08 7.60
C HIS A 69 -7.45 0.89 8.26
N GLU A 70 -6.51 0.22 8.93
CA GLU A 70 -5.47 0.87 9.73
C GLU A 70 -4.67 1.93 8.96
N LEU A 71 -4.17 1.60 7.76
CA LEU A 71 -3.44 2.55 6.93
C LEU A 71 -4.27 3.80 6.61
N TYR A 72 -5.55 3.63 6.28
CA TYR A 72 -6.40 4.78 5.97
C TYR A 72 -6.69 5.63 7.23
N GLN A 73 -6.82 5.02 8.40
CA GLN A 73 -6.95 5.75 9.66
C GLN A 73 -5.69 6.57 9.97
N ALA A 74 -4.50 5.95 9.87
CA ALA A 74 -3.21 6.62 10.10
C ALA A 74 -3.04 7.81 9.14
N HIS A 75 -3.36 7.61 7.86
CA HIS A 75 -3.35 8.65 6.84
C HIS A 75 -4.30 9.81 7.16
N GLN A 76 -5.50 9.53 7.68
CA GLN A 76 -6.46 10.57 8.10
C GLN A 76 -5.96 11.36 9.32
N CYS A 77 -5.22 10.74 10.25
CA CYS A 77 -4.59 11.42 11.37
C CYS A 77 -3.45 12.34 10.90
N ALA A 78 -2.57 11.83 10.03
CA ALA A 78 -1.45 12.60 9.47
C ALA A 78 -1.91 13.75 8.54
N ARG A 79 -3.16 13.73 8.08
CA ARG A 79 -3.75 14.74 7.19
C ARG A 79 -3.62 16.17 7.73
N SER A 80 -3.80 16.36 9.04
CA SER A 80 -3.73 17.68 9.66
C SER A 80 -2.29 18.19 9.68
N LEU A 81 -1.33 17.31 10.00
CA LEU A 81 0.11 17.61 10.03
C LEU A 81 0.65 17.92 8.64
N MET A 82 0.24 17.18 7.60
CA MET A 82 0.67 17.42 6.22
C MET A 82 0.01 18.64 5.57
N LYS A 83 -1.13 19.11 6.09
CA LYS A 83 -1.82 20.31 5.58
C LYS A 83 -1.29 21.61 6.15
N ALA A 84 -0.82 21.58 7.39
CA ALA A 84 -0.09 22.70 7.94
C ALA A 84 1.20 22.79 7.11
N GLU A 85 1.44 23.89 6.40
CA GLU A 85 2.69 24.14 5.64
C GLU A 85 3.91 24.31 6.58
N GLU A 86 3.83 23.74 7.76
CA GLU A 86 4.83 23.75 8.80
C GLU A 86 5.90 22.69 8.51
N GLU A 87 7.12 23.01 8.95
CA GLU A 87 8.32 22.16 8.82
C GLU A 87 8.10 20.66 9.11
N PRO A 88 7.33 20.24 10.14
CA PRO A 88 7.12 18.82 10.41
C PRO A 88 6.37 18.09 9.29
N GLY A 89 5.36 18.72 8.70
CA GLY A 89 4.57 18.16 7.61
C GLY A 89 5.40 17.99 6.34
N GLN A 90 6.24 18.98 6.03
CA GLN A 90 7.14 18.93 4.87
C GLN A 90 8.20 17.84 5.01
N LYS A 91 8.81 17.69 6.20
CA LYS A 91 9.81 16.65 6.47
C LYS A 91 9.21 15.24 6.39
N LEU A 92 8.01 15.06 6.93
CA LEU A 92 7.27 13.80 6.81
C LEU A 92 7.01 13.47 5.33
N TRP A 93 6.52 14.45 4.55
CA TRP A 93 6.26 14.25 3.14
C TRP A 93 7.53 13.92 2.34
N GLN A 94 8.64 14.61 2.61
CA GLN A 94 9.92 14.28 1.97
C GLN A 94 10.36 12.85 2.29
N THR A 95 10.21 12.43 3.55
CA THR A 95 10.53 11.06 3.96
C THR A 95 9.67 10.03 3.21
N MET A 96 8.38 10.32 3.00
CA MET A 96 7.50 9.47 2.19
C MET A 96 7.99 9.37 0.75
N LEU A 97 8.31 10.50 0.10
CA LEU A 97 8.83 10.50 -1.27
C LEU A 97 10.14 9.72 -1.40
N ASP A 98 11.03 9.81 -0.41
CA ASP A 98 12.28 9.07 -0.40
C ASP A 98 12.04 7.55 -0.28
N LEU A 99 11.02 7.11 0.47
CA LEU A 99 10.61 5.71 0.53
C LEU A 99 10.02 5.22 -0.80
N GLU A 100 9.17 6.03 -1.44
CA GLU A 100 8.62 5.70 -2.76
C GLU A 100 9.73 5.51 -3.78
N LYS A 101 10.70 6.44 -3.79
CA LYS A 101 11.86 6.40 -4.68
C LYS A 101 12.68 5.13 -4.46
N GLN A 102 12.99 4.78 -3.21
CA GLN A 102 13.70 3.55 -2.89
C GLN A 102 12.95 2.31 -3.38
N GLY A 103 11.62 2.28 -3.21
CA GLY A 103 10.78 1.21 -3.74
C GLY A 103 10.86 1.09 -5.26
N VAL A 104 10.82 2.22 -5.98
CA VAL A 104 10.96 2.25 -7.45
C VAL A 104 12.35 1.78 -7.89
N GLU A 105 13.42 2.24 -7.23
CA GLU A 105 14.79 1.83 -7.54
C GLU A 105 15.00 0.32 -7.33
N ALA A 106 14.50 -0.23 -6.22
CA ALA A 106 14.54 -1.66 -5.98
C ALA A 106 13.81 -2.46 -7.08
N MET A 107 12.65 -1.98 -7.53
CA MET A 107 11.91 -2.63 -8.62
C MET A 107 12.63 -2.52 -9.97
N GLN A 108 13.34 -1.42 -10.22
CA GLN A 108 14.18 -1.30 -11.41
C GLN A 108 15.32 -2.32 -11.40
N ASP A 109 15.92 -2.57 -10.24
CA ASP A 109 17.00 -3.54 -10.11
C ASP A 109 16.49 -4.98 -10.31
N ILE A 110 15.31 -5.32 -9.77
CA ILE A 110 14.63 -6.59 -10.06
C ILE A 110 14.40 -6.77 -11.57
N LEU A 111 14.00 -5.72 -12.29
CA LEU A 111 13.78 -5.80 -13.74
C LEU A 111 15.08 -5.93 -14.55
N LYS A 112 16.22 -5.48 -14.01
CA LYS A 112 17.54 -5.64 -14.65
C LYS A 112 18.13 -7.03 -14.42
N CYS A 113 17.75 -7.70 -13.33
CA CYS A 113 18.20 -9.06 -13.05
C CYS A 113 17.62 -10.05 -14.09
N GLU A 114 18.48 -10.85 -14.69
CA GLU A 114 18.08 -11.95 -15.56
C GLU A 114 17.72 -13.18 -14.71
N GLY A 115 16.45 -13.56 -14.69
CA GLY A 115 15.99 -14.77 -13.98
C GLY A 115 14.60 -14.62 -13.37
N PRO A 116 14.03 -15.70 -12.83
CA PRO A 116 12.80 -15.63 -12.04
C PRO A 116 13.09 -14.97 -10.69
N VAL A 117 12.12 -14.22 -10.16
CA VAL A 117 12.19 -13.67 -8.80
C VAL A 117 11.92 -14.77 -7.78
N ASP A 118 12.73 -14.84 -6.72
CA ASP A 118 12.45 -15.70 -5.57
C ASP A 118 11.24 -15.14 -4.80
N PRO A 119 10.12 -15.90 -4.69
CA PRO A 119 8.95 -15.46 -3.93
C PRO A 119 9.26 -15.02 -2.50
N SER A 120 10.22 -15.68 -1.84
CA SER A 120 10.56 -15.39 -0.45
C SER A 120 11.17 -14.00 -0.24
N GLU A 121 11.79 -13.42 -1.28
CA GLU A 121 12.38 -12.08 -1.25
C GLU A 121 11.33 -10.96 -1.40
N VAL A 122 10.20 -11.25 -2.04
CA VAL A 122 9.21 -10.22 -2.41
C VAL A 122 7.82 -10.41 -1.80
N VAL A 123 7.56 -11.55 -1.15
CA VAL A 123 6.24 -11.88 -0.56
C VAL A 123 5.75 -10.86 0.47
N ASP A 124 6.67 -10.28 1.25
CA ASP A 124 6.35 -9.34 2.32
C ASP A 124 6.58 -7.87 1.90
N LEU A 125 7.05 -7.61 0.67
CA LEU A 125 7.40 -6.27 0.14
C LEU A 125 6.28 -5.25 0.35
N PHE A 126 5.06 -5.59 -0.06
CA PHE A 126 3.91 -4.70 0.08
C PHE A 126 3.52 -4.49 1.55
N TYR A 127 3.60 -5.53 2.38
CA TYR A 127 3.34 -5.43 3.81
C TYR A 127 4.34 -4.49 4.49
N ASP A 128 5.63 -4.62 4.19
CA ASP A 128 6.69 -3.81 4.78
C ASP A 128 6.54 -2.33 4.42
N CYS A 129 6.19 -2.03 3.17
CA CYS A 129 5.89 -0.65 2.76
C CYS A 129 4.67 -0.08 3.50
N VAL A 130 3.60 -0.87 3.66
CA VAL A 130 2.40 -0.44 4.40
C VAL A 130 2.72 -0.21 5.88
N ASP A 131 3.42 -1.13 6.51
CA ASP A 131 3.79 -1.05 7.92
C ASP A 131 4.71 0.15 8.19
N THR A 132 5.68 0.37 7.31
CA THR A 132 6.59 1.52 7.37
C THR A 132 5.84 2.84 7.22
N GLU A 133 4.95 2.97 6.22
CA GLU A 133 4.15 4.19 6.05
C GLU A 133 3.27 4.48 7.29
N ILE A 134 2.64 3.45 7.87
CA ILE A 134 1.87 3.61 9.13
C ILE A 134 2.75 4.11 10.27
N LYS A 135 3.97 3.58 10.42
CA LYS A 135 4.92 3.98 11.46
C LYS A 135 5.34 5.44 11.33
N PHE A 136 5.42 5.98 10.11
CA PHE A 136 5.73 7.40 9.91
C PHE A 136 4.55 8.33 10.15
N TYR A 137 3.31 7.84 10.07
CA TYR A 137 2.10 8.63 10.34
C TYR A 137 1.70 8.69 11.82
N LYS A 138 2.22 7.81 12.66
CA LYS A 138 1.95 7.74 14.10
C LYS A 138 3.09 8.38 14.88
#